data_AF-A0A7W7P3W7-F1
#
_entry.id   AF-A0A7W7P3W7-F1
#
_cell.length_a   1.000
_cell.length_b   1.000
_cell.length_c   1.000
_cell.angle_alpha   90.00
_cell.angle_beta   90.00
_cell.angle_gamma   90.00
#
_symmetry.space_group_name_H-M   'P 1'
#
loop_
_entity.id
_entity.type
_entity.pdbx_description
1 polymer ?
#
loop_
_entity_poly.entity_id
_entity_poly.type
_entity_poly.pdbx_seq_one_letter_code
_entity_poly.pdbx_strand_id
1 'polypeptide(L)' 'MSAAQKWVVKVVERSTGRVEESIKASHERVADKIAAGLEINLNHDKYDVVVEPLKVE' A
#
# COMPACT_ATOMS: atom_id res chain seq x y z
N MET A 1 -6.53 -25.66 4.23
CA MET A 1 -5.72 -24.55 4.76
C MET A 1 -6.11 -23.31 3.98
N SER A 2 -6.61 -22.25 4.64
CA SER A 2 -6.99 -21.01 3.96
C SER A 2 -5.74 -20.36 3.37
N ALA A 3 -5.80 -19.91 2.12
CA ALA A 3 -4.69 -19.20 1.50
C ALA A 3 -4.33 -17.98 2.37
N ALA A 4 -3.05 -17.80 2.70
CA ALA A 4 -2.62 -16.64 3.46
C ALA A 4 -2.99 -15.35 2.68
N GLN A 5 -3.85 -14.52 3.26
CA GLN A 5 -4.28 -13.25 2.68
C GLN A 5 -3.06 -12.33 2.53
N LYS A 6 -2.67 -12.05 1.29
CA LYS A 6 -1.60 -11.09 0.98
C LYS A 6 -2.16 -9.66 0.96
N TRP A 7 -1.28 -8.70 1.14
CA TRP A 7 -1.61 -7.27 1.19
C TRP A 7 -0.71 -6.51 0.22
N VAL A 8 -1.16 -5.34 -0.23
CA VAL A 8 -0.35 -4.42 -1.03
C VAL A 8 -0.53 -3.01 -0.50
N VAL A 9 0.59 -2.31 -0.41
CA VAL A 9 0.66 -0.88 -0.11
C VAL A 9 0.94 -0.16 -1.43
N LYS A 10 0.15 0.85 -1.76
CA LYS A 10 0.26 1.62 -3.00
C LYS A 10 0.51 3.09 -2.68
N VAL A 11 1.40 3.73 -3.41
CA VAL A 11 1.52 5.19 -3.45
C VAL A 11 0.76 5.69 -4.66
N VAL A 12 -0.27 6.52 -4.43
CA VAL A 12 -1.21 6.96 -5.46
C VAL A 12 -1.12 8.47 -5.60
N GLU A 13 -0.93 8.97 -6.82
CA GLU A 13 -1.00 10.40 -7.12
C GLU A 13 -2.45 10.88 -7.07
N ARG A 14 -2.76 11.86 -6.22
CA ARG A 14 -4.13 12.34 -5.96
C ARG A 14 -4.84 12.89 -7.20
N SER A 15 -4.13 13.63 -8.04
CA SER A 15 -4.72 14.33 -9.18
C SER A 15 -5.09 13.39 -10.32
N THR A 16 -4.36 12.28 -10.48
CA THR A 16 -4.50 11.36 -11.62
C THR A 16 -5.02 9.98 -11.22
N GLY A 17 -4.96 9.64 -9.92
CA GLY A 17 -5.20 8.28 -9.42
C GLY A 17 -4.12 7.28 -9.84
N ARG A 18 -3.00 7.74 -10.40
CA ARG A 18 -1.93 6.84 -10.88
C ARG A 18 -1.18 6.22 -9.71
N VAL A 19 -0.94 4.92 -9.77
CA VAL A 19 -0.07 4.22 -8.82
C VAL A 19 1.38 4.44 -9.25
N GLU A 20 2.15 5.16 -8.44
CA GLU A 20 3.59 5.35 -8.65
C GLU A 20 4.39 4.13 -8.19
N GLU A 21 3.99 3.58 -7.04
CA GLU A 21 4.71 2.50 -6.38
C GLU A 21 3.75 1.52 -5.73
N SER A 22 4.11 0.23 -5.74
CA SER A 22 3.36 -0.81 -5.04
C SER A 22 4.30 -1.80 -4.35
N ILE A 23 4.02 -2.09 -3.09
CA ILE A 23 4.83 -2.98 -2.25
C ILE A 23 3.92 -4.08 -1.69
N LYS A 24 4.27 -5.33 -1.97
CA LYS A 24 3.52 -6.50 -1.46
C LYS A 24 3.96 -6.82 -0.04
N ALA A 25 2.99 -7.11 0.82
CA ALA A 25 3.19 -7.54 2.19
C ALA A 25 2.52 -8.91 2.41
N SER A 26 3.15 -9.73 3.24
CA SER A 26 2.65 -11.07 3.57
C SER A 26 1.48 -11.04 4.55
N HIS A 27 1.36 -9.99 5.36
CA HIS A 27 0.34 -9.82 6.40
C HIS A 27 0.02 -8.32 6.55
N GLU A 28 -1.17 -8.00 7.06
CA GLU A 28 -1.68 -6.64 7.29
C GLU A 28 -0.71 -5.80 8.12
N ARG A 29 -0.27 -6.34 9.26
CA ARG A 29 0.67 -5.66 10.17
C ARG A 29 1.99 -5.24 9.50
N VAL A 30 2.43 -5.96 8.48
CA VAL A 30 3.63 -5.60 7.71
C VAL A 30 3.29 -4.46 6.74
N ALA A 31 2.13 -4.53 6.09
CA ALA A 31 1.61 -3.47 5.24
C ALA A 31 1.47 -2.15 6.00
N ASP A 32 0.92 -2.17 7.22
CA ASP A 32 0.76 -0.97 8.05
C ASP A 32 2.10 -0.32 8.40
N LYS A 33 3.12 -1.13 8.73
CA LYS A 33 4.46 -0.61 9.02
C LYS A 33 5.12 0.01 7.79
N ILE A 34 4.92 -0.59 6.62
CA ILE A 34 5.41 -0.04 5.35
C ILE A 34 4.70 1.29 5.07
N ALA A 35 3.37 1.32 5.22
CA ALA A 35 2.57 2.52 4.99
C ALA A 35 3.01 3.67 5.90
N ALA A 36 3.14 3.43 7.21
CA ALA A 36 3.63 4.43 8.16
C ALA A 36 5.05 4.92 7.80
N GLY A 37 5.92 4.05 7.32
CA GLY A 37 7.26 4.42 6.85
C GLY A 37 7.24 5.30 5.59
N LEU A 38 6.35 4.99 4.64
CA LEU A 38 6.17 5.77 3.42
C LEU A 38 5.57 7.15 3.73
N GLU A 39 4.58 7.21 4.61
CA GLU A 39 3.92 8.46 5.01
C GLU A 39 4.90 9.49 5.58
N ILE A 40 5.92 9.08 6.33
CA ILE A 40 6.89 10.00 6.95
C ILE A 40 7.62 10.88 5.90
N ASN A 41 7.90 10.35 4.71
CA ASN A 41 8.65 11.05 3.67
C ASN A 41 7.79 11.38 2.44
N LEU A 42 6.47 11.24 2.54
CA LEU A 42 5.56 11.46 1.42
C LEU A 42 5.23 12.95 1.28
N ASN A 43 5.14 13.43 0.04
CA ASN A 43 4.46 14.69 -0.22
C ASN A 43 2.93 14.48 -0.16
N HIS A 44 2.34 14.74 1.01
CA HIS A 44 0.91 14.55 1.28
C HIS A 44 -0.03 15.45 0.49
N ASP A 45 0.46 16.51 -0.16
CA ASP A 45 -0.37 17.32 -1.04
C ASP A 45 -0.59 16.62 -2.39
N LYS A 46 0.38 15.80 -2.80
CA LYS A 46 0.42 15.16 -4.11
C LYS A 46 0.05 13.68 -4.08
N TYR A 47 0.39 12.99 -3.00
CA TYR A 47 0.30 11.53 -2.92
C TYR A 47 -0.47 11.05 -1.70
N ASP A 48 -1.12 9.91 -1.86
CA ASP A 48 -1.71 9.11 -0.79
C ASP A 48 -1.04 7.73 -0.70
N VAL A 49 -1.07 7.16 0.50
CA VAL A 49 -0.71 5.76 0.72
C VAL A 49 -1.99 4.97 0.95
N VAL A 50 -2.19 3.92 0.17
CA VAL A 50 -3.38 3.06 0.24
C VAL A 50 -2.95 1.63 0.56
N VAL A 51 -3.57 1.03 1.58
CA VAL A 51 -3.34 -0.36 1.98
C VAL A 51 -4.57 -1.18 1.61
N GLU A 52 -4.40 -2.24 0.84
CA GLU A 52 -5.50 -3.11 0.41
C GLU A 52 -5.11 -4.59 0.43
N PRO A 53 -6.07 -5.51 0.67
CA PRO A 53 -5.84 -6.94 0.51
C PRO A 53 -5.62 -7.27 -0.97
N LEU A 54 -4.51 -7.96 -1.26
CA LEU A 54 -4.22 -8.46 -2.60
C LEU A 54 -5.16 -9.63 -2.88
N LYS A 55 -6.09 -9.47 -3.84
CA LYS A 55 -6.86 -10.61 -4.35
C LYS A 55 -5.89 -11.56 -5.04
N VAL A 56 -5.72 -12.75 -4.46
CA VAL A 56 -4.99 -13.86 -5.08
C VAL A 56 -6.03 -14.62 -5.91
N GLU A 57 -5.92 -14.52 -7.24
CA GLU A 57 -6.70 -15.36 -8.18
C GLU A 57 -6.28 -16.83 -8.07
#